data_AF-A0A6M2CUK4-F1
#
_entry.id   AF-A0A6M2CUK4-F1
#
_cell.length_a   1.000
_cell.length_b   1.000
_cell.length_c   1.000
_cell.angle_alpha   90.00
_cell.angle_beta   90.00
_cell.angle_gamma   90.00
#
_symmetry.space_group_name_H-M   'P 1'
#
loop_
_entity.id
_entity.type
_entity.pdbx_description
1 polymer ?
#
loop_
_entity_poly.entity_id
_entity_poly.type
_entity_poly.pdbx_seq_one_letter_code
_entity_poly.pdbx_strand_id
1 'polypeptide(L)'
;MHLIPLRLKISMYYALFHSKVSYGMLVWGTTSQGNYHKLITIQKKILRCFENYRGNLQDLRTAPLFIKHSILRIDQLYHFKLLQLIQKTKLYEESCTERPHYSMREQKKRAPRTRTKYGKQSIAYQVPQVLNTLADQLNFRASSATFKKQIKNLFITTGLHYRNYVMESHASANA
;
A
#
# COMPACT_ATOMS: atom_id res chain seq x y z
N MET A 1 20.43 17.45 -23.16
CA MET A 1 19.79 18.62 -22.51
C MET A 1 19.27 18.23 -21.14
N HIS A 2 19.90 18.75 -20.09
CA HIS A 2 19.53 18.51 -18.69
C HIS A 2 18.85 19.77 -18.12
N LEU A 3 17.70 20.17 -18.69
CA LEU A 3 17.10 21.48 -18.42
C LEU A 3 16.50 21.62 -17.00
N ILE A 4 16.20 20.50 -16.31
CA ILE A 4 15.52 20.50 -15.01
C ILE A 4 16.26 19.59 -14.02
N PRO A 5 16.61 20.08 -12.81
CA PRO A 5 17.21 19.26 -11.76
C PRO A 5 16.24 18.20 -11.23
N LEU A 6 16.76 17.03 -10.85
CA LEU A 6 15.95 15.89 -10.38
C LEU A 6 15.03 16.24 -9.20
N ARG A 7 15.50 17.09 -8.27
CA ARG A 7 14.70 17.55 -7.12
C ARG A 7 13.41 18.23 -7.55
N LEU A 8 13.46 19.05 -8.60
CA LEU A 8 12.27 19.75 -9.10
C LEU A 8 11.29 18.76 -9.76
N LYS A 9 11.79 17.79 -10.52
CA LYS A 9 10.95 16.73 -11.12
C LYS A 9 10.21 15.93 -10.05
N ILE A 10 10.88 15.59 -8.95
CA ILE A 10 10.27 14.88 -7.81
C ILE A 10 9.23 15.77 -7.13
N SER A 11 9.52 17.06 -6.92
CA SER A 11 8.55 18.01 -6.36
C SER A 11 7.28 18.11 -7.21
N MET A 12 7.44 18.27 -8.53
CA MET A 12 6.32 18.29 -9.49
C MET A 12 5.51 17.00 -9.46
N TYR A 13 6.16 15.83 -9.35
CA TYR A 13 5.46 14.55 -9.19
C TYR A 13 4.59 14.53 -7.93
N TYR A 14 5.12 14.99 -6.79
CA TYR A 14 4.33 15.03 -5.55
C TYR A 14 3.18 16.04 -5.63
N ALA A 15 3.42 17.20 -6.25
CA ALA A 15 2.44 18.27 -6.38
C ALA A 15 1.30 17.94 -7.35
N LEU A 16 1.59 17.31 -8.49
CA LEU A 16 0.62 17.10 -9.57
C LEU A 16 0.03 15.70 -9.57
N PHE A 17 0.87 14.67 -9.54
CA PHE A 17 0.43 13.29 -9.68
C PHE A 17 0.00 12.72 -8.33
N HIS A 18 0.90 12.77 -7.33
CA HIS A 18 0.66 12.15 -6.04
C HIS A 18 -0.51 12.80 -5.29
N SER A 19 -0.69 14.12 -5.39
CA SER A 19 -1.81 14.84 -4.76
C SER A 19 -3.16 14.32 -5.26
N LYS A 20 -3.33 14.18 -6.58
CA LYS A 20 -4.55 13.69 -7.23
C LYS A 20 -4.82 12.23 -6.89
N VAL A 21 -3.79 11.39 -6.99
CA VAL A 21 -3.90 9.96 -6.65
C VAL A 21 -4.25 9.78 -5.17
N SER A 22 -3.59 10.54 -4.28
CA SER A 22 -3.78 10.39 -2.83
C SER A 22 -5.14 10.83 -2.33
N TYR A 23 -5.75 11.85 -2.93
CA TYR A 23 -7.00 12.45 -2.45
C TYR A 23 -8.14 11.43 -2.38
N GLY A 24 -8.28 10.58 -3.39
CA GLY A 24 -9.34 9.58 -3.48
C GLY A 24 -8.90 8.13 -3.26
N MET A 25 -7.63 7.89 -2.91
CA MET A 25 -7.05 6.54 -2.90
C MET A 25 -7.85 5.55 -2.05
N LEU A 26 -8.42 5.99 -0.92
CA LEU A 26 -9.23 5.12 -0.06
C LEU A 26 -10.59 4.75 -0.67
N VAL A 27 -11.15 5.63 -1.51
CA VAL A 27 -12.48 5.46 -2.10
C VAL A 27 -12.41 4.58 -3.35
N TRP A 28 -11.51 4.89 -4.29
CA TRP A 28 -11.42 4.16 -5.55
C TRP A 28 -10.25 3.16 -5.59
N GLY A 29 -9.39 3.11 -4.57
CA GLY A 29 -8.27 2.18 -4.52
C GLY A 29 -8.68 0.70 -4.41
N THR A 30 -9.95 0.37 -4.28
CA THR A 30 -10.42 -1.01 -4.33
C THR A 30 -10.93 -1.43 -5.71
N THR A 31 -10.72 -0.56 -6.71
CA THR A 31 -11.14 -0.78 -8.10
C THR A 31 -10.45 -1.97 -8.78
N SER A 32 -10.85 -2.23 -10.02
CA SER A 32 -10.37 -3.34 -10.84
C SER A 32 -8.87 -3.25 -11.14
N GLN A 33 -8.24 -4.42 -11.34
CA GLN A 33 -6.83 -4.54 -11.66
C GLN A 33 -6.44 -3.80 -12.95
N GLY A 34 -7.36 -3.68 -13.91
CA GLY A 34 -7.13 -2.94 -15.15
C GLY A 34 -6.87 -1.45 -14.91
N ASN A 35 -7.61 -0.82 -13.99
CA ASN A 35 -7.40 0.58 -13.63
C ASN A 35 -6.05 0.78 -12.93
N TYR A 36 -5.69 -0.14 -12.04
CA TYR A 36 -4.36 -0.16 -11.41
C TYR A 36 -3.23 -0.28 -12.43
N HIS A 37 -3.38 -1.16 -13.43
CA HIS A 37 -2.39 -1.34 -14.48
C HIS A 37 -2.16 -0.04 -15.29
N LYS A 38 -3.25 0.66 -15.64
CA LYS A 38 -3.17 1.97 -16.31
C LYS A 38 -2.41 2.99 -15.46
N LEU A 39 -2.74 3.10 -14.18
CA LEU A 39 -2.09 4.01 -13.24
C LEU A 39 -0.60 3.69 -13.04
N ILE A 40 -0.25 2.41 -12.86
CA ILE A 40 1.15 1.96 -12.74
C ILE A 40 1.92 2.27 -14.02
N THR A 41 1.29 2.09 -15.19
CA THR A 41 1.91 2.41 -16.49
C THR A 41 2.23 3.91 -16.59
N ILE A 42 1.31 4.78 -16.18
CA ILE A 42 1.56 6.24 -16.12
C ILE A 42 2.70 6.55 -15.15
N GLN A 43 2.70 5.94 -13.95
CA GLN A 43 3.74 6.14 -12.96
C GLN A 43 5.13 5.73 -13.48
N LYS A 44 5.22 4.59 -14.16
CA LYS A 44 6.46 4.12 -14.81
C LYS A 44 6.94 5.08 -15.89
N LYS A 45 6.03 5.65 -16.69
CA LYS A 45 6.38 6.68 -17.68
C LYS A 45 7.00 7.92 -17.01
N ILE A 46 6.42 8.40 -15.91
CA ILE A 46 6.96 9.55 -15.16
C ILE A 46 8.36 9.26 -14.61
N LEU A 47 8.59 8.08 -14.03
CA LEU A 47 9.92 7.68 -13.55
C LEU A 47 10.96 7.61 -14.67
N ARG A 48 10.56 7.18 -15.87
CA ARG A 48 11.45 7.19 -17.04
C ARG A 48 11.83 8.61 -17.47
N CYS A 49 10.89 9.56 -17.37
CA CYS A 49 11.16 10.98 -17.59
C CYS A 49 12.14 11.57 -16.57
N PHE A 50 12.29 10.98 -15.38
CA PHE A 50 13.25 11.46 -14.39
C PHE A 50 14.69 11.24 -14.85
N GLU A 51 14.98 10.04 -15.34
CA GLU A 51 16.32 9.65 -15.81
C GLU A 51 16.61 10.06 -17.26
N ASN A 52 15.67 10.73 -17.95
CA ASN A 52 15.80 11.12 -19.37
C ASN A 52 16.22 9.95 -20.28
N TYR A 53 15.76 8.74 -19.97
CA TYR A 53 16.18 7.54 -20.71
C TYR A 53 15.67 7.61 -22.16
N ARG A 54 16.62 7.62 -23.12
CA ARG A 54 16.34 7.71 -24.57
C ARG A 54 16.36 6.35 -25.29
N GLY A 55 16.61 5.25 -24.57
CA GLY A 55 16.65 3.90 -25.14
C GLY A 55 15.29 3.21 -25.22
N ASN A 56 15.29 1.93 -25.57
CA ASN A 56 14.09 1.11 -25.74
C ASN A 56 13.31 0.97 -24.42
N LEU A 57 12.00 1.20 -24.48
CA LEU A 57 11.11 1.20 -23.31
C LEU A 57 10.99 -0.16 -22.60
N GLN A 58 11.43 -1.25 -23.23
CA GLN A 58 11.31 -2.61 -22.70
C GLN A 58 12.51 -2.99 -21.82
N ASP A 59 13.68 -2.41 -22.06
CA ASP A 59 14.94 -2.85 -21.42
C ASP A 59 15.11 -2.23 -20.02
N LEU A 60 14.50 -1.08 -19.75
CA LEU A 60 14.64 -0.42 -18.46
C LEU A 60 13.72 -1.01 -17.39
N ARG A 61 14.32 -1.81 -16.50
CA ARG A 61 13.66 -2.33 -15.29
C ARG A 61 13.23 -1.16 -14.40
N THR A 62 11.92 -1.03 -14.16
CA THR A 62 11.37 0.09 -13.37
C THR A 62 11.45 -0.12 -11.86
N ALA A 63 11.58 -1.36 -11.39
CA ALA A 63 11.69 -1.68 -9.96
C ALA A 63 12.82 -0.91 -9.23
N PRO A 64 14.08 -0.89 -9.71
CA PRO A 64 15.16 -0.15 -9.05
C PRO A 64 14.94 1.37 -9.05
N LEU A 65 14.20 1.92 -10.01
CA LEU A 65 13.90 3.36 -10.09
C LEU A 65 13.01 3.81 -8.93
N PHE A 66 12.06 2.98 -8.50
CA PHE A 66 11.21 3.28 -7.34
C PHE A 66 12.04 3.38 -6.05
N ILE A 67 13.00 2.47 -5.88
CA ILE A 67 13.91 2.46 -4.73
C ILE A 67 14.84 3.68 -4.78
N LYS A 68 15.48 3.92 -5.93
CA LYS A 68 16.39 5.07 -6.14
C LYS A 68 15.73 6.40 -5.78
N HIS A 69 14.48 6.61 -6.18
CA HIS A 69 13.76 7.86 -5.89
C HIS A 69 12.95 7.84 -4.59
N SER A 70 12.97 6.74 -3.83
CA SER A 70 12.14 6.56 -2.62
C SER A 70 10.65 6.85 -2.87
N ILE A 71 10.15 6.44 -4.04
CA ILE A 71 8.76 6.62 -4.46
C ILE A 71 8.00 5.31 -4.27
N LEU A 72 6.86 5.38 -3.57
CA LEU A 72 5.97 4.24 -3.40
C LEU A 72 5.21 3.97 -4.70
N ARG A 73 5.05 2.69 -5.03
CA ARG A 73 4.18 2.27 -6.13
C ARG A 73 2.71 2.47 -5.76
N ILE A 74 1.85 2.61 -6.76
CA ILE A 74 0.43 2.89 -6.54
C ILE A 74 -0.30 1.75 -5.81
N ASP A 75 0.10 0.50 -6.04
CA ASP A 75 -0.42 -0.65 -5.28
C ASP A 75 -0.08 -0.54 -3.79
N GLN A 76 1.15 -0.13 -3.47
CA GLN A 76 1.59 0.08 -2.08
C GLN A 76 0.96 1.32 -1.45
N LEU A 77 0.66 2.34 -2.26
CA LEU A 77 0.09 3.61 -1.80
C LEU A 77 -1.30 3.42 -1.16
N TYR A 78 -2.10 2.49 -1.68
CA TYR A 78 -3.39 2.15 -1.10
C TYR A 78 -3.24 1.67 0.35
N HIS A 79 -2.40 0.65 0.56
CA HIS A 79 -2.15 0.09 1.89
C HIS A 79 -1.49 1.09 2.83
N PHE A 80 -0.61 1.94 2.30
CA PHE A 80 -0.03 3.05 3.07
C PHE A 80 -1.11 4.00 3.61
N LYS A 81 -2.08 4.39 2.78
CA LYS A 81 -3.21 5.24 3.21
C LYS A 81 -4.16 4.52 4.16
N LEU A 82 -4.40 3.25 3.93
CA LEU A 82 -5.25 2.42 4.80
C LEU A 82 -4.64 2.29 6.21
N LEU A 83 -3.33 2.02 6.31
CA LEU A 83 -2.61 1.96 7.58
C LEU A 83 -2.60 3.31 8.31
N GLN A 84 -2.43 4.42 7.58
CA GLN A 84 -2.56 5.77 8.15
C GLN A 84 -3.95 6.02 8.74
N LEU A 85 -5.00 5.55 8.05
CA LEU A 85 -6.36 5.66 8.55
C LEU A 85 -6.51 4.86 9.84
N ILE A 86 -6.09 3.59 9.85
CA ILE A 86 -6.15 2.70 11.02
C ILE A 86 -5.48 3.32 12.25
N GLN A 87 -4.29 3.92 12.08
CA GLN A 87 -3.60 4.59 13.17
C GLN A 87 -4.37 5.82 13.66
N LYS A 88 -4.87 6.64 12.73
CA LYS A 88 -5.61 7.87 13.06
C LYS A 88 -6.90 7.58 13.81
N THR A 89 -7.63 6.56 13.41
CA THR A 89 -8.92 6.16 14.01
C THR A 89 -8.76 5.18 15.16
N LYS A 90 -7.53 4.76 15.49
CA LYS A 90 -7.24 3.76 16.53
C LYS A 90 -8.02 2.45 16.40
N LEU A 91 -8.38 2.05 15.17
CA LEU A 91 -9.11 0.81 14.88
C LEU A 91 -8.35 -0.46 15.29
N TYR A 92 -7.07 -0.33 15.65
CA TYR A 92 -6.30 -1.42 16.23
C TYR A 92 -6.74 -1.75 17.68
N GLU A 93 -7.38 -0.82 18.40
CA GLU A 93 -7.84 -0.96 19.80
C GLU A 93 -9.25 -1.57 19.89
N GLU A 94 -10.18 -1.17 19.01
CA GLU A 94 -11.61 -1.52 19.07
C GLU A 94 -11.93 -3.02 18.87
N SER A 95 -10.95 -3.87 18.59
CA SER A 95 -11.16 -5.29 18.25
C SER A 95 -11.02 -6.26 19.42
N CYS A 96 -11.03 -5.75 20.65
CA CYS A 96 -10.90 -6.53 21.88
C CYS A 96 -12.15 -6.41 22.76
N THR A 97 -13.34 -6.66 22.21
CA THR A 97 -14.52 -6.95 23.03
C THR A 97 -14.82 -8.44 22.86
N GLU A 98 -14.68 -9.17 23.97
CA GLU A 98 -14.90 -10.61 24.12
C GLU A 98 -13.72 -11.50 23.66
N ARG A 99 -12.71 -11.59 24.54
CA ARG A 99 -11.80 -12.74 24.52
C ARG A 99 -12.62 -13.98 24.92
N PRO A 100 -12.72 -15.02 24.09
CA PRO A 100 -13.35 -16.26 24.52
C PRO A 100 -12.55 -16.85 25.69
N HIS A 101 -13.26 -17.46 26.65
CA HIS A 101 -12.70 -18.08 27.86
C HIS A 101 -11.68 -19.20 27.56
N TYR A 102 -11.66 -19.74 26.34
CA TYR A 102 -10.72 -20.78 25.92
C TYR A 102 -9.69 -20.28 24.89
N SER A 103 -8.48 -20.83 24.94
CA SER A 103 -7.41 -20.54 23.98
C SER A 103 -7.63 -21.26 22.65
N MET A 104 -8.27 -20.58 21.71
CA MET A 104 -8.27 -20.99 20.31
C MET A 104 -6.88 -20.67 19.73
N ARG A 105 -6.19 -21.67 19.15
CA ARG A 105 -4.74 -21.63 18.78
C ARG A 105 -4.31 -20.50 17.83
N GLU A 106 -5.23 -19.68 17.31
CA GLU A 106 -4.89 -18.47 16.54
C GLU A 106 -5.97 -17.38 16.74
N GLN A 107 -5.69 -16.38 17.58
CA GLN A 107 -6.57 -15.22 17.79
C GLN A 107 -6.38 -14.17 16.69
N LYS A 108 -6.68 -14.54 15.44
CA LYS A 108 -6.71 -13.58 14.32
C LYS A 108 -7.98 -12.72 14.42
N LYS A 109 -7.85 -11.42 14.12
CA LYS A 109 -9.00 -10.51 14.05
C LYS A 109 -9.97 -11.00 12.97
N ARG A 110 -11.23 -11.22 13.35
CA ARG A 110 -12.26 -11.73 12.43
C ARG A 110 -12.72 -10.62 11.50
N ALA A 111 -12.69 -10.88 10.20
CA ALA A 111 -13.28 -10.01 9.21
C ALA A 111 -14.80 -10.26 9.12
N PRO A 112 -15.62 -9.23 8.80
CA PRO A 112 -17.04 -9.40 8.57
C PRO A 112 -17.30 -10.41 7.45
N ARG A 113 -18.31 -11.27 7.63
CA ARG A 113 -18.71 -12.24 6.60
C ARG A 113 -19.38 -11.49 5.45
N THR A 114 -18.78 -11.55 4.27
CA THR A 114 -19.31 -10.87 3.08
C THR A 114 -19.46 -11.83 1.91
N ARG A 115 -20.62 -11.79 1.24
CA ARG A 115 -20.90 -12.62 0.05
C ARG A 115 -20.41 -11.94 -1.24
N THR A 116 -20.41 -10.61 -1.27
CA THR A 116 -20.13 -9.82 -2.47
C THR A 116 -18.67 -9.40 -2.56
N LYS A 117 -18.15 -9.25 -3.79
CA LYS A 117 -16.80 -8.70 -4.03
C LYS A 117 -16.65 -7.29 -3.46
N TYR A 118 -17.71 -6.49 -3.56
CA TYR A 118 -17.76 -5.15 -2.97
C TYR A 118 -17.63 -5.19 -1.44
N GLY A 119 -18.26 -6.17 -0.77
CA GLY A 119 -18.09 -6.37 0.67
C GLY A 119 -16.64 -6.65 1.06
N LYS A 120 -15.92 -7.46 0.28
CA LYS A 120 -14.48 -7.71 0.46
C LYS A 120 -13.60 -6.46 0.21
N GLN A 121 -14.11 -5.52 -0.57
CA GLN A 121 -13.46 -4.23 -0.82
C GLN A 121 -13.71 -3.21 0.29
N SER A 122 -14.64 -3.48 1.21
CA SER A 122 -14.90 -2.56 2.33
C SER A 122 -13.69 -2.44 3.25
N ILE A 123 -13.45 -1.24 3.77
CA ILE A 123 -12.43 -0.96 4.77
C ILE A 123 -12.61 -1.89 5.98
N ALA A 124 -13.85 -2.13 6.42
CA ALA A 124 -14.16 -3.02 7.53
C ALA A 124 -13.69 -4.47 7.30
N TYR A 125 -13.64 -4.93 6.05
CA TYR A 125 -13.12 -6.25 5.71
C TYR A 125 -11.59 -6.25 5.64
N GLN A 126 -11.00 -5.21 5.07
CA GLN A 126 -9.56 -5.17 4.82
C GLN A 126 -8.73 -4.82 6.06
N VAL A 127 -9.25 -3.98 6.96
CA VAL A 127 -8.57 -3.59 8.20
C VAL A 127 -8.12 -4.81 9.02
N PRO A 128 -9.00 -5.78 9.38
CA PRO A 128 -8.58 -6.95 10.14
C PRO A 128 -7.57 -7.82 9.38
N GLN A 129 -7.69 -7.94 8.05
CA GLN A 129 -6.71 -8.67 7.25
C GLN A 129 -5.32 -8.02 7.30
N VAL A 130 -5.26 -6.72 7.06
CA VAL A 130 -4.02 -5.93 7.10
C VAL A 130 -3.38 -6.04 8.49
N LEU A 131 -4.17 -5.89 9.55
CA LEU A 131 -3.70 -6.03 10.93
C LEU A 131 -3.16 -7.43 11.20
N ASN A 132 -3.86 -8.50 10.81
CA ASN A 132 -3.38 -9.87 11.02
C ASN A 132 -2.06 -10.15 10.29
N THR A 133 -1.82 -9.50 9.15
CA THR A 133 -0.58 -9.71 8.36
C THR A 133 0.60 -8.84 8.80
N LEU A 134 0.34 -7.62 9.27
CA LEU A 134 1.37 -6.60 9.50
C LEU A 134 1.48 -6.17 10.96
N ALA A 135 0.67 -6.72 11.87
CA ALA A 135 0.69 -6.29 13.27
C ALA A 135 2.05 -6.50 13.92
N ASP A 136 2.73 -7.61 13.62
CA ASP A 136 4.03 -7.93 14.21
C ASP A 136 5.16 -7.05 13.67
N GLN A 137 4.97 -6.44 12.49
CA GLN A 137 5.99 -5.62 11.82
C GLN A 137 5.84 -4.12 12.10
N LEU A 138 4.71 -3.69 12.69
CA LEU A 138 4.32 -2.29 12.81
C LEU A 138 4.04 -1.88 14.27
N ASN A 139 4.65 -0.78 14.69
CA ASN A 139 4.39 -0.19 15.99
C ASN A 139 3.26 0.85 15.91
N PHE A 140 2.00 0.42 16.09
CA PHE A 140 0.84 1.32 15.99
C PHE A 140 0.79 2.42 17.06
N ARG A 141 1.44 2.20 18.22
CA ARG A 141 1.52 3.16 19.33
C ARG A 141 2.50 4.32 19.06
N ALA A 142 3.31 4.23 18.00
CA ALA A 142 4.27 5.26 17.66
C ALA A 142 3.59 6.56 17.19
N SER A 143 4.31 7.67 17.21
CA SER A 143 3.84 8.94 16.64
C SER A 143 3.48 8.80 15.16
N SER A 144 2.54 9.59 14.66
CA SER A 144 2.10 9.54 13.26
C SER A 144 3.25 9.78 12.27
N ALA A 145 4.25 10.60 12.63
CA ALA A 145 5.41 10.87 11.78
C ALA A 145 6.36 9.67 11.69
N THR A 146 6.66 9.03 12.84
CA THR A 146 7.54 7.86 12.90
C THR A 146 6.89 6.65 12.25
N PHE A 147 5.59 6.47 12.45
CA PHE A 147 4.81 5.42 11.80
C PHE A 147 4.80 5.54 10.28
N LYS A 148 4.57 6.75 9.73
CA LYS A 148 4.66 7.01 8.29
C LYS A 148 6.03 6.61 7.72
N LYS A 149 7.11 6.94 8.44
CA LYS A 149 8.48 6.57 8.04
C LYS A 149 8.67 5.05 8.08
N GLN A 150 8.22 4.39 9.14
CA GLN A 150 8.30 2.93 9.31
C GLN A 150 7.59 2.19 8.18
N ILE A 151 6.34 2.56 7.88
CA ILE A 151 5.58 1.93 6.78
C ILE A 151 6.26 2.16 5.43
N LYS A 152 6.72 3.40 5.18
CA LYS A 152 7.38 3.73 3.91
C LYS A 152 8.65 2.88 3.73
N ASN A 153 9.46 2.75 4.77
CA ASN A 153 10.65 1.93 4.75
C ASN A 153 10.32 0.45 4.51
N LEU A 154 9.31 -0.08 5.20
CA LEU A 154 8.85 -1.46 5.02
C LEU A 154 8.49 -1.75 3.55
N PHE A 155 7.69 -0.89 2.91
CA PHE A 155 7.30 -1.10 1.51
C PHE A 155 8.44 -0.92 0.50
N ILE A 156 9.44 -0.08 0.82
CA ILE A 156 10.62 0.10 -0.03
C ILE A 156 11.56 -1.11 0.11
N THR A 157 11.86 -1.54 1.34
CA THR A 157 12.77 -2.66 1.64
C THR A 157 12.23 -3.98 1.14
N THR A 158 10.95 -4.24 1.36
CA THR A 158 10.35 -5.51 0.93
C THR A 158 10.31 -5.64 -0.59
N GLY A 159 10.26 -4.54 -1.36
CA GLY A 159 10.09 -4.60 -2.82
C GLY A 159 8.79 -5.29 -3.27
N LEU A 160 7.94 -5.68 -2.32
CA LEU A 160 6.84 -6.63 -2.51
C LEU A 160 5.64 -5.97 -3.18
N HIS A 161 5.04 -6.71 -4.12
CA HIS A 161 3.68 -6.52 -4.58
C HIS A 161 2.77 -7.02 -3.45
N TYR A 162 2.17 -6.12 -2.64
CA TYR A 162 1.30 -6.53 -1.53
C TYR A 162 0.15 -7.45 -1.96
N ARG A 163 -0.25 -7.35 -3.23
CA ARG A 163 -1.24 -8.24 -3.86
C ARG A 163 -0.86 -9.73 -3.79
N ASN A 164 0.42 -10.10 -3.76
CA ASN A 164 0.85 -11.48 -3.62
C ASN A 164 0.74 -11.97 -2.16
N TYR A 165 1.04 -11.11 -1.19
CA TYR A 165 1.00 -11.45 0.24
C TYR A 165 -0.42 -11.75 0.75
N VAL A 166 -1.43 -11.01 0.24
CA VAL A 166 -2.84 -11.29 0.53
C VAL A 166 -3.31 -12.59 -0.14
N MET A 167 -2.81 -12.90 -1.34
CA MET A 167 -3.17 -14.14 -2.04
C MET A 167 -2.52 -15.38 -1.39
N GLU A 168 -1.27 -15.28 -0.91
CA GLU A 168 -0.58 -16.35 -0.18
C GLU A 168 -1.21 -16.63 1.19
N SER A 169 -1.63 -15.59 1.93
CA SER A 169 -2.38 -15.78 3.18
C SER A 169 -3.79 -16.35 2.97
N HIS A 170 -4.39 -16.16 1.78
CA HIS A 170 -5.62 -16.86 1.39
C HIS A 170 -5.39 -18.33 0.97
N ALA A 171 -4.20 -18.69 0.48
CA ALA A 171 -3.85 -20.06 0.12
C ALA A 171 -3.56 -20.93 1.36
N SER A 172 -2.88 -20.38 2.38
CA SER A 172 -2.61 -21.10 3.64
C SER A 172 -3.82 -21.20 4.59
N ALA A 173 -4.88 -20.41 4.40
CA ALA A 173 -6.08 -20.48 5.25
C ALA A 173 -7.13 -21.49 4.76
N ASN A 174 -6.91 -22.10 3.58
CA ASN A 174 -7.78 -23.11 2.97
C ASN A 174 -7.12 -24.50 2.91
N ALA A 175 -6.00 -24.69 3.62
CA ALA A 175 -5.30 -25.96 3.78
C ALA A 175 -5.47 -26.47 5.21
#